data_AF-A0A354UXC9-F1
#
_entry.id   AF-A0A354UXC9-F1
#
_cell.length_a   1.000
_cell.length_b   1.000
_cell.length_c   1.000
_cell.angle_alpha   90.00
_cell.angle_beta   90.00
_cell.angle_gamma   90.00
#
_symmetry.space_group_name_H-M   'P 1'
#
loop_
_entity.id
_entity.type
_entity.pdbx_description
1 polymer ?
#
loop_
_entity_poly.entity_id
_entity_poly.type
_entity_poly.pdbx_seq_one_letter_code
_entity_poly.pdbx_strand_id
1 'polypeptide(L)'
;MSYVAASSPRTHRPLASHGTKPLFGQPTDLLERSEGDEGNPGEEIDLRQLRHHTKNTLQRILGLIAEAPGLHDTPAGEKIVRELEYRICLSATISNALFGLTEAPGSMPERLRQLAGAVVDLMRDADQVIRVGVSVRGHCPASLREAVLRSAHELLGNAVKHGMKARPSGRIAIRLVTAGDCTTLTVVDNGWGFSGTPRFGEGLALAHGFAGRHGGTLDLDGADGTVATLELPH
;
A
#
# COMPACT_ATOMS: atom_id res chain seq x y z
N MET A 1 -7.57 80.71 -1.08
CA MET A 1 -9.00 80.43 -0.83
C MET A 1 -9.09 79.05 -0.20
N SER A 2 -9.84 78.76 0.86
CA SER A 2 -10.38 79.60 1.95
C SER A 2 -10.72 78.69 3.15
N TYR A 3 -10.19 79.03 4.32
CA TYR A 3 -10.82 79.07 5.66
C TYR A 3 -11.83 77.96 6.09
N VAL A 4 -11.58 77.16 7.16
CA VAL A 4 -11.62 77.47 8.64
C VAL A 4 -13.05 77.32 9.23
N ALA A 5 -13.30 76.85 10.46
CA ALA A 5 -12.44 76.38 11.58
C ALA A 5 -12.51 74.82 11.73
N ALA A 6 -12.61 74.09 12.87
CA ALA A 6 -12.65 74.28 14.35
C ALA A 6 -12.40 72.88 15.00
N SER A 7 -12.09 72.63 16.29
CA SER A 7 -11.63 73.41 17.47
C SER A 7 -11.21 72.41 18.60
N SER A 8 -10.87 72.87 19.82
CA SER A 8 -10.72 72.05 21.07
C SER A 8 -11.05 72.92 22.31
N PRO A 9 -11.11 72.40 23.56
CA PRO A 9 -9.88 72.23 24.37
C PRO A 9 -9.86 71.13 25.48
N ARG A 10 -8.63 70.67 25.83
CA ARG A 10 -7.97 70.51 27.17
C ARG A 10 -8.79 70.10 28.42
N THR A 11 -8.31 69.39 29.47
CA THR A 11 -6.99 68.84 29.95
C THR A 11 -7.31 67.80 31.07
N HIS A 12 -6.45 66.99 31.72
CA HIS A 12 -5.09 67.17 32.32
C HIS A 12 -4.44 65.78 32.63
N ARG A 13 -3.20 65.73 33.16
CA ARG A 13 -2.47 64.47 33.52
C ARG A 13 -1.61 64.60 34.80
N PRO A 14 -1.37 63.49 35.54
CA PRO A 14 -0.27 63.27 36.52
C PRO A 14 0.60 62.01 36.20
N LEU A 15 1.64 61.70 36.99
CA LEU A 15 2.43 60.44 36.86
C LEU A 15 3.24 60.04 38.12
N ALA A 16 2.92 58.87 38.71
CA ALA A 16 3.75 58.07 39.63
C ALA A 16 3.09 56.67 39.79
N SER A 17 3.70 55.48 39.70
CA SER A 17 5.05 54.93 40.01
C SER A 17 5.20 54.34 41.44
N HIS A 18 5.74 53.11 41.51
CA HIS A 18 6.17 52.24 42.65
C HIS A 18 5.37 50.94 42.86
N GLY A 19 6.05 49.89 43.34
CA GLY A 19 5.42 48.67 43.92
C GLY A 19 5.82 47.34 43.28
N THR A 20 6.68 46.56 43.95
CA THR A 20 7.07 45.18 43.58
C THR A 20 6.02 44.11 43.96
N LYS A 21 5.94 43.07 43.12
CA LYS A 21 5.64 41.62 43.39
C LYS A 21 5.34 41.20 44.86
N PRO A 22 4.41 40.25 45.07
CA PRO A 22 4.66 38.86 44.67
C PRO A 22 3.61 38.20 43.75
N LEU A 23 3.98 37.01 43.26
CA LEU A 23 3.22 36.15 42.36
C LEU A 23 2.60 34.99 43.17
N PHE A 24 1.28 34.82 43.14
CA PHE A 24 0.63 33.57 43.55
C PHE A 24 0.22 32.79 42.30
N GLY A 25 0.48 31.48 42.29
CA GLY A 25 0.36 30.65 41.09
C GLY A 25 -1.09 30.28 40.75
N GLN A 26 -1.34 30.04 39.47
CA GLN A 26 -2.46 29.20 39.03
C GLN A 26 -1.95 27.76 38.84
N PRO A 27 -2.73 26.73 39.21
CA PRO A 27 -2.36 25.34 38.92
C PRO A 27 -2.30 25.09 37.42
N THR A 28 -1.20 24.47 36.97
CA THR A 28 -1.13 23.82 35.66
C THR A 28 -1.73 22.42 35.78
N ASP A 29 -3.00 22.26 35.44
CA ASP A 29 -3.53 20.94 35.11
C ASP A 29 -3.15 20.62 33.66
N LEU A 30 -2.16 19.74 33.54
CA LEU A 30 -1.68 19.21 32.27
C LEU A 30 -2.74 18.26 31.70
N LEU A 31 -3.47 18.71 30.67
CA LEU A 31 -4.06 17.78 29.72
C LEU A 31 -2.95 17.22 28.83
N GLU A 32 -2.15 16.30 29.40
CA GLU A 32 -1.37 15.32 28.64
C GLU A 32 -2.34 14.37 27.94
N ARG A 33 -2.97 14.88 26.88
CA ARG A 33 -3.73 14.05 25.96
C ARG A 33 -2.71 13.31 25.11
N SER A 34 -2.33 12.11 25.56
CA SER A 34 -1.59 11.16 24.73
C SER A 34 -2.47 10.84 23.52
N GLU A 35 -2.16 11.44 22.37
CA GLU A 35 -2.80 11.11 21.09
C GLU A 35 -2.28 9.74 20.61
N GLY A 36 -2.75 8.71 21.32
CA GLY A 36 -2.77 7.35 20.79
C GLY A 36 -3.68 7.28 19.57
N ASP A 37 -3.39 6.33 18.70
CA ASP A 37 -4.05 6.07 17.42
C ASP A 37 -5.46 5.48 17.61
N GLU A 38 -6.34 6.21 18.33
CA GLU A 38 -7.78 5.94 18.40
C GLU A 38 -8.45 6.34 17.07
N GLY A 39 -8.16 5.55 16.03
CA GLY A 39 -8.86 5.63 14.76
C GLY A 39 -10.37 5.60 14.98
N ASN A 40 -11.09 6.48 14.26
CA ASN A 40 -12.51 6.73 14.46
C ASN A 40 -13.31 5.41 14.56
N PRO A 41 -13.98 5.09 15.69
CA PRO A 41 -14.64 3.80 15.86
C PRO A 41 -15.80 3.58 14.87
N GLY A 42 -16.34 4.64 14.27
CA GLY A 42 -17.27 4.52 13.15
C GLY A 42 -16.63 3.93 11.89
N GLU A 43 -15.39 4.32 11.58
CA GLU A 43 -14.64 3.83 10.41
C GLU A 43 -14.16 2.38 10.61
N GLU A 44 -13.75 1.98 11.82
CA GLU A 44 -13.39 0.57 12.06
C GLU A 44 -14.62 -0.37 11.96
N ILE A 45 -15.79 0.10 12.42
CA ILE A 45 -17.05 -0.63 12.28
C ILE A 45 -17.46 -0.74 10.80
N ASP A 46 -17.38 0.34 10.02
CA ASP A 46 -17.70 0.33 8.60
C ASP A 46 -16.76 -0.59 7.80
N LEU A 47 -15.44 -0.48 8.02
CA LEU A 47 -14.44 -1.37 7.41
C LEU A 47 -14.67 -2.84 7.80
N ARG A 48 -15.12 -3.13 9.03
CA ARG A 48 -15.52 -4.48 9.46
C ARG A 48 -16.77 -4.97 8.74
N GLN A 49 -17.77 -4.11 8.52
CA GLN A 49 -18.97 -4.46 7.75
C GLN A 49 -18.66 -4.68 6.26
N LEU A 50 -17.83 -3.83 5.65
CA LEU A 50 -17.35 -3.98 4.28
C LEU A 50 -16.58 -5.29 4.08
N ARG A 51 -15.70 -5.66 5.03
CA ARG A 51 -14.99 -6.95 5.03
C ARG A 51 -15.95 -8.13 5.04
N HIS A 52 -16.90 -8.12 5.96
CA HIS A 52 -17.92 -9.16 6.09
C HIS A 52 -18.80 -9.26 4.82
N HIS A 53 -19.24 -8.12 4.27
CA HIS A 53 -20.02 -8.09 3.04
C HIS A 53 -19.24 -8.67 1.86
N THR A 54 -17.99 -8.23 1.64
CA THR A 54 -17.14 -8.72 0.54
C THR A 54 -16.87 -10.21 0.65
N LYS A 55 -16.58 -10.72 1.87
CA LYS A 55 -16.39 -12.16 2.14
C LYS A 55 -17.64 -12.97 1.76
N ASN A 56 -18.82 -12.51 2.22
CA ASN A 56 -20.09 -13.18 1.98
C ASN A 56 -20.50 -13.15 0.50
N THR A 57 -20.20 -12.07 -0.22
CA THR A 57 -20.48 -11.95 -1.66
C THR A 57 -19.59 -12.89 -2.47
N LEU A 58 -18.29 -12.99 -2.16
CA LEU A 58 -17.38 -13.96 -2.79
C LEU A 58 -17.81 -15.41 -2.52
N GLN A 59 -18.17 -15.75 -1.28
CA GLN A 59 -18.70 -17.07 -0.94
C GLN A 59 -20.00 -17.40 -1.71
N ARG A 60 -20.87 -16.42 -1.92
CA ARG A 60 -22.12 -16.61 -2.68
C ARG A 60 -21.85 -16.80 -4.18
N ILE A 61 -20.84 -16.13 -4.74
CA ILE A 61 -20.39 -16.35 -6.13
C ILE A 61 -19.81 -17.77 -6.29
N LEU A 62 -18.99 -18.23 -5.34
CA LEU A 62 -18.46 -19.61 -5.36
C LEU A 62 -19.59 -20.65 -5.29
N GLY A 63 -20.58 -20.45 -4.41
CA GLY A 63 -21.78 -21.31 -4.36
C GLY A 63 -22.54 -21.37 -5.69
N LEU A 64 -22.76 -20.24 -6.36
CA LEU A 64 -23.40 -20.20 -7.68
C LEU A 64 -22.60 -20.90 -8.79
N ILE A 65 -21.28 -21.04 -8.65
CA ILE A 65 -20.43 -21.80 -9.58
C ILE A 65 -20.55 -23.31 -9.28
N ALA A 66 -20.54 -23.71 -8.01
CA ALA A 66 -20.68 -25.10 -7.58
C ALA A 66 -22.12 -25.66 -7.73
N GLU A 67 -23.13 -24.80 -7.86
CA GLU A 67 -24.52 -25.16 -8.13
C GLU A 67 -24.86 -25.12 -9.64
N ALA A 68 -23.90 -24.80 -10.53
CA ALA A 68 -24.13 -24.57 -11.95
C ALA A 68 -24.55 -25.87 -12.70
N PRO A 69 -25.80 -25.97 -13.22
CA PRO A 69 -26.28 -27.19 -13.85
C PRO A 69 -25.49 -27.58 -15.10
N GLY A 70 -25.18 -28.86 -15.27
CA GLY A 70 -24.44 -29.40 -16.42
C GLY A 70 -22.92 -29.14 -16.38
N LEU A 71 -22.43 -28.30 -15.46
CA LEU A 71 -21.01 -27.94 -15.40
C LEU A 71 -20.16 -29.05 -14.74
N HIS A 72 -20.75 -29.78 -13.78
CA HIS A 72 -20.10 -30.91 -13.09
C HIS A 72 -20.24 -32.25 -13.82
N ASP A 73 -21.18 -32.36 -14.78
CA ASP A 73 -21.54 -33.58 -15.50
C ASP A 73 -20.41 -34.16 -16.37
N THR A 74 -19.32 -33.40 -16.57
CA THR A 74 -18.15 -33.82 -17.36
C THR A 74 -16.83 -33.53 -16.66
N PRO A 75 -15.79 -34.38 -16.81
CA PRO A 75 -14.45 -34.11 -16.27
C PRO A 75 -13.81 -32.80 -16.78
N ALA A 76 -14.27 -32.27 -17.92
CA ALA A 76 -13.82 -31.00 -18.48
C ALA A 76 -14.45 -29.80 -17.76
N GLY A 77 -15.77 -29.79 -17.57
CA GLY A 77 -16.46 -28.73 -16.81
C GLY A 77 -16.07 -28.72 -15.33
N GLU A 78 -15.94 -29.90 -14.73
CA GLU A 78 -15.41 -30.11 -13.37
C GLU A 78 -13.95 -29.60 -13.21
N LYS A 79 -13.15 -29.57 -14.28
CA LYS A 79 -11.85 -28.88 -14.27
C LYS A 79 -12.00 -27.35 -14.35
N ILE A 80 -12.96 -26.84 -15.12
CA ILE A 80 -13.24 -25.41 -15.25
C ILE A 80 -13.74 -24.82 -13.92
N VAL A 81 -14.59 -25.54 -13.18
CA VAL A 81 -15.06 -25.11 -11.85
C VAL A 81 -13.88 -24.85 -10.92
N ARG A 82 -13.03 -25.86 -10.69
CA ARG A 82 -11.90 -25.75 -9.76
C ARG A 82 -10.90 -24.66 -10.17
N GLU A 83 -10.72 -24.44 -11.47
CA GLU A 83 -9.90 -23.34 -11.98
C GLU A 83 -10.53 -21.97 -11.66
N LEU A 84 -11.84 -21.80 -11.87
CA LEU A 84 -12.55 -20.57 -11.51
C LEU A 84 -12.52 -20.31 -10.00
N GLU A 85 -12.81 -21.33 -9.18
CA GLU A 85 -12.76 -21.23 -7.72
C GLU A 85 -11.37 -20.85 -7.22
N TYR A 86 -10.32 -21.50 -7.74
CA TYR A 86 -8.93 -21.21 -7.40
C TYR A 86 -8.56 -19.78 -7.78
N ARG A 87 -8.84 -19.33 -9.01
CA ARG A 87 -8.53 -17.97 -9.46
C ARG A 87 -9.32 -16.89 -8.71
N ILE A 88 -10.56 -17.17 -8.28
CA ILE A 88 -11.33 -16.30 -7.38
C ILE A 88 -10.64 -16.21 -6.00
N CYS A 89 -10.22 -17.33 -5.43
CA CYS A 89 -9.50 -17.36 -4.14
C CYS A 89 -8.14 -16.64 -4.20
N LEU A 90 -7.40 -16.78 -5.29
CA LEU A 90 -6.15 -16.03 -5.53
C LEU A 90 -6.44 -14.52 -5.64
N SER A 91 -7.47 -14.12 -6.38
CA SER A 91 -7.88 -12.71 -6.54
C SER A 91 -8.31 -12.08 -5.21
N ALA A 92 -9.03 -12.83 -4.37
CA ALA A 92 -9.37 -12.42 -3.01
C ALA A 92 -8.12 -12.29 -2.11
N THR A 93 -7.15 -13.21 -2.25
CA THR A 93 -5.88 -13.18 -1.52
C THR A 93 -5.04 -11.95 -1.89
N ILE A 94 -4.97 -11.58 -3.18
CA ILE A 94 -4.33 -10.34 -3.65
C ILE A 94 -5.05 -9.13 -3.05
N SER A 95 -6.38 -9.09 -3.13
CA SER A 95 -7.21 -8.00 -2.58
C SER A 95 -7.02 -7.82 -1.06
N ASN A 96 -6.84 -8.92 -0.32
CA ASN A 96 -6.53 -8.90 1.10
C ASN A 96 -5.12 -8.42 1.39
N ALA A 97 -4.13 -8.90 0.66
CA ALA A 97 -2.75 -8.45 0.81
C ALA A 97 -2.62 -6.95 0.53
N LEU A 98 -3.30 -6.43 -0.50
CA LEU A 98 -3.29 -5.00 -0.85
C LEU A 98 -4.10 -4.14 0.12
N PHE A 99 -5.33 -4.53 0.49
CA PHE A 99 -6.32 -3.64 1.11
C PHE A 99 -6.96 -4.17 2.41
N GLY A 100 -6.86 -5.47 2.70
CA GLY A 100 -7.62 -6.12 3.77
C GLY A 100 -9.14 -6.08 3.51
N LEU A 101 -9.56 -6.47 2.30
CA LEU A 101 -10.94 -6.34 1.82
C LEU A 101 -11.91 -7.42 2.32
N THR A 102 -11.45 -8.55 2.85
CA THR A 102 -12.30 -9.53 3.56
C THR A 102 -11.82 -9.84 4.98
N GLU A 103 -10.57 -9.49 5.31
CA GLU A 103 -9.91 -9.78 6.59
C GLU A 103 -8.99 -8.61 7.01
N ALA A 104 -8.62 -8.54 8.29
CA ALA A 104 -7.75 -7.48 8.78
C ALA A 104 -6.32 -7.62 8.20
N PRO A 105 -5.64 -6.52 7.79
CA PRO A 105 -4.28 -6.60 7.26
C PRO A 105 -3.29 -7.19 8.26
N GLY A 106 -2.62 -8.29 7.88
CA GLY A 106 -1.51 -8.86 8.64
C GLY A 106 -0.23 -8.01 8.60
N SER A 107 0.87 -8.54 9.13
CA SER A 107 2.17 -7.87 9.08
C SER A 107 2.68 -7.73 7.63
N MET A 108 3.54 -6.75 7.36
CA MET A 108 4.11 -6.55 6.03
C MET A 108 4.84 -7.78 5.45
N PRO A 109 5.60 -8.59 6.23
CA PRO A 109 6.13 -9.87 5.76
C PRO A 109 5.07 -10.89 5.35
N GLU A 110 3.89 -10.91 5.99
CA GLU A 110 2.80 -11.82 5.64
C GLU A 110 2.06 -11.34 4.38
N ARG A 111 1.70 -10.05 4.35
CA ARG A 111 1.04 -9.42 3.19
C ARG A 111 1.88 -9.55 1.92
N LEU A 112 3.20 -9.30 2.00
CA LEU A 112 4.09 -9.49 0.86
C LEU A 112 4.20 -10.96 0.43
N ARG A 113 4.16 -11.94 1.35
CA ARG A 113 4.16 -13.38 0.98
C ARG A 113 2.85 -13.82 0.34
N GLN A 114 1.71 -13.37 0.87
CA GLN A 114 0.38 -13.63 0.32
C GLN A 114 0.27 -13.04 -1.10
N LEU A 115 0.65 -11.77 -1.28
CA LEU A 115 0.73 -11.12 -2.58
C LEU A 115 1.68 -11.88 -3.53
N ALA A 116 2.87 -12.25 -3.04
CA ALA A 116 3.89 -12.92 -3.83
C ALA A 116 3.42 -14.27 -4.39
N GLY A 117 2.87 -15.12 -3.51
CA GLY A 117 2.33 -16.42 -3.93
C GLY A 117 1.14 -16.26 -4.87
N ALA A 118 0.16 -15.42 -4.51
CA ALA A 118 -1.09 -15.34 -5.25
C ALA A 118 -0.96 -14.71 -6.64
N VAL A 119 -0.09 -13.70 -6.82
CA VAL A 119 0.20 -13.13 -8.16
C VAL A 119 0.93 -14.15 -9.03
N VAL A 120 1.91 -14.87 -8.49
CA VAL A 120 2.65 -15.91 -9.24
C VAL A 120 1.72 -17.05 -9.65
N ASP A 121 0.90 -17.56 -8.74
CA ASP A 121 -0.07 -18.62 -9.00
C ASP A 121 -1.14 -18.20 -10.03
N LEU A 122 -1.58 -16.93 -10.03
CA LEU A 122 -2.65 -16.42 -10.90
C LEU A 122 -2.20 -16.10 -12.33
N MET A 123 -0.89 -15.83 -12.51
CA MET A 123 -0.30 -15.32 -13.76
C MET A 123 0.70 -16.25 -14.46
N ARG A 124 1.16 -17.33 -13.81
CA ARG A 124 2.06 -18.31 -14.46
C ARG A 124 1.34 -19.15 -15.52
N ASP A 125 2.11 -19.70 -16.46
CA ASP A 125 1.64 -20.80 -17.31
C ASP A 125 1.46 -22.08 -16.47
N ALA A 126 0.56 -23.00 -16.88
CA ALA A 126 0.16 -24.15 -16.06
C ALA A 126 1.32 -25.08 -15.64
N ASP A 127 2.28 -25.31 -16.54
CA ASP A 127 3.45 -26.17 -16.32
C ASP A 127 4.70 -25.41 -15.81
N GLN A 128 4.57 -24.11 -15.50
CA GLN A 128 5.69 -23.22 -15.19
C GLN A 128 6.03 -23.19 -13.68
N VAL A 129 7.30 -23.43 -13.33
CA VAL A 129 7.76 -23.46 -11.94
C VAL A 129 8.54 -22.19 -11.56
N ILE A 130 7.82 -21.14 -11.19
CA ILE A 130 8.39 -19.92 -10.57
C ILE A 130 8.50 -20.11 -9.05
N ARG A 131 9.69 -19.93 -8.49
CA ARG A 131 9.91 -19.88 -7.04
C ARG A 131 10.04 -18.42 -6.59
N VAL A 132 9.15 -17.96 -5.70
CA VAL A 132 9.22 -16.62 -5.13
C VAL A 132 9.74 -16.66 -3.68
N GLY A 133 10.67 -15.76 -3.36
CA GLY A 133 11.19 -15.56 -2.01
C GLY A 133 10.91 -14.15 -1.52
N VAL A 134 10.53 -13.99 -0.24
CA VAL A 134 10.23 -12.69 0.37
C VAL A 134 11.08 -12.47 1.61
N SER A 135 11.79 -11.35 1.65
CA SER A 135 12.59 -10.91 2.79
C SER A 135 12.19 -9.49 3.21
N VAL A 136 12.11 -9.25 4.52
CA VAL A 136 11.77 -7.94 5.09
C VAL A 136 12.73 -7.64 6.24
N ARG A 137 13.22 -6.40 6.33
CA ARG A 137 14.06 -5.88 7.40
C ARG A 137 13.61 -4.46 7.79
N GLY A 138 13.72 -4.12 9.07
CA GLY A 138 13.13 -2.88 9.61
C GLY A 138 11.60 -2.93 9.67
N HIS A 139 10.99 -1.79 9.99
CA HIS A 139 9.53 -1.65 10.09
C HIS A 139 9.03 -0.61 9.09
N CYS A 140 8.26 -1.08 8.10
CA CYS A 140 7.67 -0.22 7.08
C CYS A 140 6.66 0.78 7.69
N PRO A 141 6.89 2.10 7.55
CA PRO A 141 6.00 3.15 8.07
C PRO A 141 4.58 2.99 7.55
N ALA A 142 3.58 3.29 8.37
CA ALA A 142 2.16 3.10 8.01
C ALA A 142 1.79 3.82 6.71
N SER A 143 2.26 5.07 6.54
CA SER A 143 2.11 5.92 5.36
C SER A 143 2.65 5.31 4.06
N LEU A 144 3.65 4.44 4.12
CA LEU A 144 4.28 3.83 2.94
C LEU A 144 3.70 2.46 2.57
N ARG A 145 2.92 1.81 3.45
CA ARG A 145 2.50 0.40 3.26
C ARG A 145 1.69 0.18 1.98
N GLU A 146 0.80 1.11 1.65
CA GLU A 146 -0.01 1.05 0.42
C GLU A 146 0.85 1.22 -0.84
N ALA A 147 1.78 2.19 -0.83
CA ALA A 147 2.71 2.45 -1.92
C ALA A 147 3.65 1.27 -2.19
N VAL A 148 4.22 0.69 -1.12
CA VAL A 148 5.05 -0.51 -1.19
C VAL A 148 4.27 -1.70 -1.74
N LEU A 149 3.05 -1.96 -1.27
CA LEU A 149 2.29 -3.14 -1.69
C LEU A 149 1.73 -3.04 -3.12
N ARG A 150 1.23 -1.86 -3.53
CA ARG A 150 0.83 -1.66 -4.94
C ARG A 150 2.04 -1.74 -5.87
N SER A 151 3.17 -1.13 -5.52
CA SER A 151 4.38 -1.24 -6.35
C SER A 151 4.90 -2.68 -6.41
N ALA A 152 4.86 -3.43 -5.30
CA ALA A 152 5.22 -4.85 -5.29
C ALA A 152 4.31 -5.70 -6.19
N HIS A 153 3.01 -5.39 -6.26
CA HIS A 153 2.05 -6.04 -7.17
C HIS A 153 2.42 -5.80 -8.64
N GLU A 154 2.63 -4.54 -9.04
CA GLU A 154 2.95 -4.20 -10.44
C GLU A 154 4.32 -4.75 -10.87
N LEU A 155 5.34 -4.62 -10.01
CA LEU A 155 6.69 -5.11 -10.31
C LEU A 155 6.74 -6.64 -10.38
N LEU A 156 6.02 -7.34 -9.51
CA LEU A 156 5.91 -8.80 -9.56
C LEU A 156 5.10 -9.27 -10.78
N GLY A 157 3.99 -8.59 -11.10
CA GLY A 157 3.21 -8.86 -12.30
C GLY A 157 4.05 -8.72 -13.57
N ASN A 158 4.90 -7.69 -13.63
CA ASN A 158 5.87 -7.52 -14.72
C ASN A 158 6.92 -8.65 -14.75
N ALA A 159 7.50 -9.02 -13.61
CA ALA A 159 8.47 -10.11 -13.51
C ALA A 159 7.91 -11.45 -14.02
N VAL A 160 6.65 -11.79 -13.69
CA VAL A 160 6.00 -13.01 -14.19
C VAL A 160 5.68 -12.88 -15.70
N LYS A 161 5.00 -11.79 -16.10
CA LYS A 161 4.47 -11.59 -17.47
C LYS A 161 5.54 -11.35 -18.54
N HIS A 162 6.67 -10.76 -18.15
CA HIS A 162 7.74 -10.35 -19.06
C HIS A 162 9.04 -11.10 -18.77
N GLY A 163 9.57 -11.02 -17.54
CA GLY A 163 10.82 -11.70 -17.15
C GLY A 163 10.74 -13.22 -17.32
N MET A 164 9.67 -13.84 -16.82
CA MET A 164 9.47 -15.29 -16.86
C MET A 164 8.77 -15.82 -18.12
N LYS A 165 8.43 -14.96 -19.09
CA LYS A 165 7.63 -15.35 -20.25
C LYS A 165 8.23 -16.54 -21.01
N ALA A 166 7.44 -17.59 -21.20
CA ALA A 166 7.82 -18.85 -21.86
C ALA A 166 9.05 -19.57 -21.27
N ARG A 167 9.43 -19.28 -20.01
CA ARG A 167 10.48 -20.02 -19.28
C ARG A 167 9.84 -21.14 -18.47
N PRO A 168 10.33 -22.40 -18.55
CA PRO A 168 9.73 -23.51 -17.79
C PRO A 168 9.96 -23.39 -16.28
N SER A 169 10.98 -22.65 -15.85
CA SER A 169 11.16 -22.31 -14.43
C SER A 169 11.89 -20.98 -14.24
N GLY A 170 11.72 -20.41 -13.04
CA GLY A 170 12.23 -19.09 -12.70
C GLY A 170 12.37 -18.87 -11.20
N ARG A 171 13.01 -17.76 -10.84
CA ARG A 171 13.14 -17.26 -9.46
C ARG A 171 12.81 -15.77 -9.42
N ILE A 172 12.02 -15.37 -8.43
CA ILE A 172 11.73 -13.97 -8.12
C ILE A 172 12.05 -13.74 -6.64
N ALA A 173 12.74 -12.66 -6.31
CA ALA A 173 13.10 -12.29 -4.95
C ALA A 173 12.57 -10.89 -4.63
N ILE A 174 11.69 -10.80 -3.63
CA ILE A 174 11.19 -9.55 -3.09
C ILE A 174 11.95 -9.23 -1.80
N ARG A 175 12.45 -8.00 -1.71
CA ARG A 175 13.18 -7.48 -0.56
C ARG A 175 12.59 -6.13 -0.15
N LEU A 176 12.14 -6.02 1.09
CA LEU A 176 11.80 -4.75 1.70
C LEU A 176 12.81 -4.43 2.81
N VAL A 177 13.42 -3.26 2.78
CA VAL A 177 14.33 -2.78 3.83
C VAL A 177 13.92 -1.36 4.21
N THR A 178 13.54 -1.16 5.46
CA THR A 178 13.47 0.17 6.08
C THR A 178 14.71 0.37 6.94
N ALA A 179 15.47 1.44 6.68
CA ALA A 179 16.67 1.80 7.42
C ALA A 179 16.88 3.32 7.36
N GLY A 180 17.11 3.96 8.51
CA GLY A 180 17.13 5.41 8.60
C GLY A 180 15.77 6.01 8.19
N ASP A 181 15.84 7.01 7.33
CA ASP A 181 14.76 7.77 6.70
C ASP A 181 14.33 7.19 5.33
N CYS A 182 14.83 6.03 4.91
CA CYS A 182 14.47 5.40 3.63
C CYS A 182 13.86 4.00 3.78
N THR A 183 12.83 3.73 2.98
CA THR A 183 12.26 2.38 2.76
C THR A 183 12.47 1.98 1.30
N THR A 184 13.33 0.99 1.08
CA THR A 184 13.64 0.43 -0.25
C THR A 184 12.89 -0.88 -0.47
N LEU A 185 12.13 -0.96 -1.56
CA LEU A 185 11.55 -2.19 -2.09
C LEU A 185 12.32 -2.59 -3.35
N THR A 186 12.94 -3.77 -3.34
CA THR A 186 13.56 -4.38 -4.52
C THR A 186 12.76 -5.62 -4.95
N VAL A 187 12.45 -5.73 -6.24
CA VAL A 187 11.97 -6.95 -6.89
C VAL A 187 12.99 -7.38 -7.93
N VAL A 188 13.60 -8.56 -7.74
CA VAL A 188 14.60 -9.14 -8.63
C VAL A 188 14.02 -10.38 -9.30
N ASP A 189 14.15 -10.51 -10.61
CA ASP A 189 13.78 -11.71 -11.36
C ASP A 189 14.97 -12.19 -12.23
N ASN A 190 15.19 -13.50 -12.33
CA ASN A 190 16.29 -14.07 -13.12
C ASN A 190 15.90 -14.40 -14.58
N GLY A 191 14.95 -13.64 -15.11
CA GLY A 191 14.26 -13.86 -16.38
C GLY A 191 15.06 -13.42 -17.61
N TRP A 192 14.36 -12.84 -18.59
CA TRP A 192 14.96 -12.32 -19.82
C TRP A 192 15.53 -10.90 -19.71
N GLY A 193 15.20 -10.17 -18.63
CA GLY A 193 15.51 -8.75 -18.51
C GLY A 193 14.85 -7.90 -19.60
N PHE A 194 15.48 -6.78 -19.95
CA PHE A 194 15.06 -5.92 -21.06
C PHE A 194 16.23 -5.08 -21.58
N SER A 195 16.15 -4.66 -22.85
CA SER A 195 17.17 -3.82 -23.50
C SER A 195 16.64 -2.43 -23.84
N GLY A 196 17.39 -1.39 -23.49
CA GLY A 196 16.98 0.02 -23.72
C GLY A 196 15.93 0.50 -22.72
N THR A 197 15.29 1.64 -23.01
CA THR A 197 14.27 2.21 -22.12
C THR A 197 13.06 1.27 -22.04
N PRO A 198 12.63 0.83 -20.84
CA PRO A 198 11.46 -0.03 -20.71
C PRO A 198 10.20 0.72 -21.12
N ARG A 199 9.31 0.07 -21.88
CA ARG A 199 8.00 0.65 -22.20
C ARG A 199 7.19 0.81 -20.92
N PHE A 200 6.92 2.05 -20.53
CA PHE A 200 6.01 2.40 -19.44
C PHE A 200 4.58 1.93 -19.78
N GLY A 201 4.27 0.70 -19.35
CA GLY A 201 2.89 0.23 -19.19
C GLY A 201 2.28 0.78 -17.90
N GLU A 202 0.96 0.61 -17.77
CA GLU A 202 0.15 1.15 -16.68
C GLU A 202 0.72 0.84 -15.29
N GLY A 203 1.16 -0.40 -15.04
CA GLY A 203 1.77 -0.79 -13.76
C GLY A 203 3.09 -0.09 -13.42
N LEU A 204 3.95 0.19 -14.40
CA LEU A 204 5.17 0.98 -14.17
C LEU A 204 4.86 2.46 -13.95
N ALA A 205 3.85 3.00 -14.66
CA ALA A 205 3.38 4.36 -14.43
C ALA A 205 2.75 4.50 -13.02
N LEU A 206 2.02 3.49 -12.55
CA LEU A 206 1.51 3.44 -11.17
C LEU A 206 2.63 3.40 -10.15
N ALA A 207 3.60 2.47 -10.26
CA ALA A 207 4.74 2.37 -9.35
C ALA A 207 5.56 3.67 -9.28
N HIS A 208 5.83 4.29 -10.44
CA HIS A 208 6.50 5.60 -10.51
C HIS A 208 5.65 6.73 -9.89
N GLY A 209 4.33 6.68 -10.05
CA GLY A 209 3.37 7.59 -9.40
C GLY A 209 3.18 7.36 -7.88
N PHE A 210 3.57 6.20 -7.35
CA PHE A 210 3.76 6.01 -5.91
C PHE A 210 5.09 6.63 -5.46
N ALA A 211 6.19 6.36 -6.16
CA ALA A 211 7.50 6.95 -5.86
C ALA A 211 7.43 8.48 -5.75
N GLY A 212 6.96 9.16 -6.81
CA GLY A 212 6.90 10.62 -6.86
C GLY A 212 6.00 11.26 -5.79
N ARG A 213 4.95 10.57 -5.33
CA ARG A 213 4.07 11.07 -4.24
C ARG A 213 4.73 11.04 -2.86
N HIS A 214 5.81 10.27 -2.68
CA HIS A 214 6.60 10.23 -1.45
C HIS A 214 7.98 10.89 -1.63
N GLY A 215 8.20 11.65 -2.72
CA GLY A 215 9.50 12.25 -3.04
C GLY A 215 10.60 11.23 -3.39
N GLY A 216 10.20 9.99 -3.68
CA GLY A 216 11.08 8.85 -3.93
C GLY A 216 11.33 8.55 -5.42
N THR A 217 12.03 7.46 -5.67
CA THR A 217 12.51 7.03 -7.00
C THR A 217 11.99 5.65 -7.37
N LEU A 218 11.97 5.35 -8.67
CA LEU A 218 11.83 3.99 -9.21
C LEU A 218 12.88 3.81 -10.31
N ASP A 219 13.80 2.88 -10.08
CA ASP A 219 14.86 2.49 -11.01
C ASP A 219 14.67 1.05 -11.51
N LEU A 220 15.19 0.76 -12.71
CA LEU A 220 15.01 -0.49 -13.43
C LEU A 220 16.30 -0.86 -14.19
N ASP A 221 16.99 -1.90 -13.73
CA ASP A 221 18.04 -2.60 -14.50
C ASP A 221 17.45 -3.85 -15.18
N GLY A 222 17.93 -4.15 -16.38
CA GLY A 222 17.50 -5.25 -17.25
C GLY A 222 18.65 -6.11 -17.79
N ALA A 223 19.88 -5.95 -17.27
CA ALA A 223 21.09 -6.53 -17.86
C ALA A 223 21.27 -8.05 -17.66
N ASP A 224 20.88 -8.61 -16.51
CA ASP A 224 20.91 -10.05 -16.20
C ASP A 224 19.65 -10.44 -15.42
N GLY A 225 18.56 -10.63 -16.16
CA GLY A 225 17.21 -10.60 -15.59
C GLY A 225 16.76 -9.17 -15.33
N THR A 226 15.84 -8.97 -14.39
CA THR A 226 15.31 -7.63 -14.02
C THR A 226 15.64 -7.32 -12.55
N VAL A 227 16.12 -6.12 -12.27
CA VAL A 227 16.18 -5.54 -10.91
C VAL A 227 15.35 -4.26 -10.91
N ALA A 228 14.21 -4.30 -10.24
CA ALA A 228 13.38 -3.11 -10.03
C ALA A 228 13.52 -2.61 -8.59
N THR A 229 13.92 -1.36 -8.41
CA THR A 229 14.18 -0.76 -7.09
C THR A 229 13.33 0.49 -6.91
N LEU A 230 12.43 0.46 -5.94
CA LEU A 230 11.63 1.59 -5.49
C LEU A 230 12.21 2.09 -4.17
N GLU A 231 12.54 3.38 -4.08
CA GLU A 231 13.01 4.02 -2.84
C GLU A 231 12.00 5.06 -2.36
N LEU A 232 11.68 5.04 -1.07
CA LEU A 232 10.65 5.89 -0.46
C LEU A 232 11.20 6.56 0.82
N PRO A 233 11.52 7.87 0.78
CA PRO A 233 11.80 8.68 1.96
C PRO A 233 10.61 8.74 2.94
N HIS A 234 10.87 8.92 4.24
CA HIS A 234 9.86 9.07 5.30
C HIS A 234 10.37 9.76 6.57
#